data_AF-A0A060C1I3-F1
#
_entry.id   AF-A0A060C1I3-F1
#
_cell.length_a   1.000
_cell.length_b   1.000
_cell.length_c   1.000
_cell.angle_alpha   90.00
_cell.angle_beta   90.00
_cell.angle_gamma   90.00
#
_symmetry.space_group_name_H-M   'P 1'
#
loop_
_entity.id
_entity.type
_entity.pdbx_description
1 polymer ?
#
loop_
_entity_poly.entity_id
_entity_poly.type
_entity_poly.pdbx_seq_one_letter_code
_entity_poly.pdbx_strand_id
1 'polypeptide(L)' 'MRMRIPAQYNQIEWYGRGPQENYPDRKTGYFIGKYRLPLSDFIVNYASPQDNSNRTDTRWFALGNNGGKTLKVLD' A
#
# COMPACT_ATOMS: atom_id res chain seq x y z
N MET A 1 -13.79 -4.39 4.56
CA MET A 1 -14.48 -3.79 3.38
C MET A 1 -13.63 -4.04 2.14
N ARG A 2 -14.23 -4.25 0.96
CA ARG A 2 -13.50 -4.35 -0.31
C ARG A 2 -14.07 -3.34 -1.30
N MET A 3 -13.22 -2.55 -1.94
CA MET A 3 -13.60 -1.56 -2.95
C MET A 3 -12.80 -1.78 -4.23
N ARG A 4 -13.36 -1.34 -5.36
CA ARG A 4 -12.63 -1.23 -6.63
C ARG A 4 -12.47 0.23 -6.98
N ILE A 5 -11.37 0.58 -7.61
CA ILE A 5 -11.03 1.94 -8.04
C ILE A 5 -10.71 1.95 -9.54
N PRO A 6 -10.74 3.11 -10.21
CA PRO A 6 -10.33 3.22 -11.61
C PRO A 6 -8.89 2.73 -11.83
N ALA A 7 -8.67 1.96 -12.90
CA ALA A 7 -7.38 1.34 -13.22
C ALA A 7 -6.24 2.35 -13.49
N GLN A 8 -6.59 3.61 -13.80
CA GLN A 8 -5.63 4.67 -14.04
C GLN A 8 -4.86 5.10 -12.79
N TYR A 9 -5.34 4.76 -11.59
CA TYR A 9 -4.61 5.02 -10.35
C TYR A 9 -3.52 3.97 -10.21
N ASN A 10 -2.27 4.41 -10.39
CA ASN A 10 -1.08 3.57 -10.47
C ASN A 10 0.00 3.96 -9.44
N GLN A 11 -0.32 4.88 -8.53
CA GLN A 11 0.55 5.34 -7.45
C GLN A 11 -0.16 5.15 -6.11
N ILE A 12 0.60 4.70 -5.10
CA ILE A 12 0.16 4.62 -3.71
C ILE A 12 1.11 5.40 -2.81
N GLU A 13 0.55 6.17 -1.89
CA GLU A 13 1.25 6.78 -0.77
C GLU A 13 0.55 6.37 0.52
N TRP A 14 1.30 6.03 1.57
CA TRP A 14 0.72 5.67 2.85
C TRP A 14 1.56 6.15 4.02
N TYR A 15 0.90 6.34 5.16
CA TYR A 15 1.55 6.54 6.45
C TYR A 15 1.23 5.36 7.37
N GLY A 16 2.24 4.55 7.65
CA GLY A 16 2.12 3.27 8.33
C GLY A 16 3.44 2.51 8.27
N ARG A 17 3.41 1.17 8.42
CA ARG A 17 4.64 0.36 8.32
C ARG A 17 5.09 0.11 6.88
N GLY A 18 6.39 0.14 6.64
CA GLY A 18 6.96 -0.13 5.32
C GLY A 18 8.49 -0.12 5.26
N PRO A 19 9.09 -0.08 4.05
CA PRO A 19 8.42 0.02 2.74
C PRO A 19 7.93 -1.31 2.16
N GLN A 20 8.27 -2.48 2.74
CA GLN A 20 7.80 -3.79 2.30
C GLN A 20 6.57 -4.28 3.07
N GLU A 21 5.87 -5.25 2.47
CA GLU A 21 4.69 -5.86 3.07
C GLU A 21 4.99 -6.45 4.45
N ASN A 22 4.02 -6.34 5.35
CA ASN A 22 4.17 -6.77 6.73
C ASN A 22 2.83 -7.26 7.29
N TYR A 23 2.91 -8.16 8.27
CA TYR A 23 1.77 -8.83 8.89
C TYR A 23 1.86 -8.75 10.42
N PRO A 24 0.76 -8.95 11.17
CA PRO A 24 0.75 -8.75 12.63
C PRO A 24 1.85 -9.50 13.39
N ASP A 25 2.21 -10.69 12.92
CA ASP A 25 3.27 -11.57 13.42
C ASP A 25 4.67 -11.28 12.82
N ARG A 26 4.74 -10.49 11.74
CA ARG A 26 5.97 -10.12 11.03
C ARG A 26 5.98 -8.62 10.71
N LYS A 27 5.90 -7.76 11.74
CA LYS A 27 5.89 -6.30 11.56
C LYS A 27 7.00 -5.52 12.28
N THR A 28 7.74 -6.15 13.19
CA THR A 28 8.72 -5.48 14.07
C THR A 28 9.91 -4.89 13.33
N GLY A 29 10.30 -5.45 12.18
CA GLY A 29 11.39 -4.95 11.33
C GLY A 29 11.01 -3.79 10.39
N TYR A 30 9.77 -3.30 10.44
CA TYR A 30 9.27 -2.27 9.52
C TYR A 30 8.89 -1.01 10.28
N PHE A 31 9.56 0.10 9.95
CA PHE A 31 9.34 1.38 10.62
C PHE A 31 8.01 2.02 10.22
N ILE A 32 7.45 2.83 11.12
CA ILE A 32 6.34 3.73 10.78
C ILE A 32 6.93 4.93 10.04
N GLY A 33 6.41 5.22 8.86
CA GLY A 33 6.89 6.30 8.02
C GLY A 33 5.91 6.65 6.92
N LYS A 34 6.21 7.72 6.18
CA LYS A 34 5.53 8.03 4.93
C LYS A 34 6.28 7.36 3.80
N TYR A 35 5.58 6.55 3.03
CA TYR A 35 6.14 5.79 1.91
C TYR A 35 5.31 6.05 0.67
N ARG A 36 5.95 5.98 -0.50
CA ARG A 36 5.31 6.13 -1.80
C ARG A 36 5.94 5.16 -2.80
N LEU A 37 5.09 4.46 -3.55
CA LEU A 37 5.53 3.51 -4.57
C LEU A 37 4.57 3.53 -5.78
N PRO A 38 5.05 3.17 -6.97
CA PRO A 38 4.19 2.64 -8.02
C PRO A 38 3.42 1.41 -7.51
N LEU A 39 2.16 1.23 -7.92
CA LEU A 39 1.37 0.05 -7.53
C LEU A 39 1.98 -1.27 -8.04
N SER A 40 2.74 -1.23 -9.14
CA SER A 40 3.51 -2.39 -9.63
C SER A 40 4.51 -2.91 -8.59
N ASP A 41 5.09 -2.01 -7.81
CA ASP A 41 6.15 -2.32 -6.84
C ASP A 41 5.56 -2.56 -5.44
N PHE A 42 4.27 -2.24 -5.27
CA PHE A 42 3.52 -2.53 -4.06
C PHE A 42 3.12 -4.01 -3.97
N ILE A 43 3.03 -4.69 -5.11
CA ILE A 43 2.65 -6.11 -5.26
C ILE A 43 3.90 -6.99 -5.27
N VAL A 44 3.90 -8.04 -4.45
CA VAL A 44 4.97 -9.03 -4.43
C VAL A 44 4.58 -10.22 -5.31
N ASN A 45 5.28 -10.38 -6.45
CA ASN A 45 5.05 -11.47 -7.39
C ASN A 45 5.71 -12.76 -6.92
N TYR A 46 5.09 -13.45 -5.97
CA TYR A 46 5.50 -14.79 -5.55
C TYR A 46 5.34 -15.81 -6.69
N ALA A 47 6.10 -16.90 -6.64
CA ALA A 47 6.08 -17.95 -7.65
C ALA A 47 4.68 -18.59 -7.83
N SER A 48 3.90 -18.65 -6.75
CA SER A 48 2.48 -18.99 -6.79
C SER A 48 1.66 -17.78 -6.34
N PRO A 49 0.53 -17.46 -7.02
CA PRO A 49 -0.39 -16.44 -6.54
C PRO A 49 -0.92 -16.77 -5.15
N GLN A 50 -0.83 -15.81 -4.23
CA GLN A 50 -1.22 -15.92 -2.84
C GLN A 50 -1.44 -14.52 -2.24
N ASP A 51 -1.93 -14.44 -1.00
CA ASP A 51 -2.12 -13.16 -0.32
C ASP A 51 -0.79 -12.43 -0.12
N ASN A 52 -0.78 -11.13 -0.41
CA ASN A 52 0.41 -10.28 -0.40
C ASN A 52 0.04 -8.80 -0.16
N SER A 53 1.05 -7.94 -0.08
CA SER A 53 0.91 -6.47 -0.06
C SER A 53 0.28 -5.86 1.20
N ASN A 54 0.08 -6.63 2.26
CA ASN A 54 -0.48 -6.12 3.51
C ASN A 54 0.40 -5.02 4.15
N ARG A 55 -0.26 -4.03 4.79
CA ARG A 55 0.36 -2.90 5.50
C ARG A 55 -0.28 -2.71 6.87
N THR A 56 0.39 -3.16 7.91
CA THR A 56 -0.08 -2.99 9.28
C THR A 56 0.19 -1.59 9.83
N ASP A 57 -0.56 -1.23 10.88
CA ASP A 57 -0.46 0.04 11.60
C ASP A 57 -0.56 1.28 10.67
N THR A 58 -1.35 1.16 9.58
CA THR A 58 -1.61 2.24 8.62
C THR A 58 -2.62 3.22 9.18
N ARG A 59 -2.32 4.52 9.14
CA ARG A 59 -3.20 5.62 9.59
C ARG A 59 -3.94 6.30 8.45
N TRP A 60 -3.34 6.30 7.28
CA TRP A 60 -3.98 6.72 6.04
C TRP A 60 -3.23 6.16 4.85
N PHE A 61 -3.95 6.03 3.73
CA PHE A 61 -3.35 5.80 2.42
C PHE A 61 -4.04 6.67 1.37
N ALA A 62 -3.33 6.95 0.29
CA ALA A 62 -3.82 7.68 -0.86
C ALA A 62 -3.48 6.93 -2.15
N LEU A 63 -4.43 6.86 -3.07
CA LEU A 63 -4.29 6.26 -4.39
C LEU A 63 -4.52 7.33 -5.45
N GLY A 64 -3.70 7.34 -6.49
CA GLY A 64 -3.82 8.31 -7.58
C GLY A 64 -2.91 8.01 -8.75
N ASN A 65 -2.70 9.01 -9.59
CA ASN A 65 -1.78 8.99 -10.72
C ASN A 65 -0.93 10.27 -10.74
N ASN A 66 0.15 10.27 -11.53
CA ASN A 66 1.02 11.44 -11.63
C ASN A 66 0.23 12.65 -12.20
N GLY A 67 0.11 13.70 -11.39
CA GLY A 67 -0.52 14.98 -11.79
C GLY A 67 -2.06 15.01 -11.75
N GLY A 68 -2.73 13.95 -11.29
CA GLY A 68 -4.19 13.90 -11.21
C GLY A 68 -4.75 13.89 -9.79
N LYS A 69 -6.08 13.70 -9.68
CA LYS A 69 -6.79 13.62 -8.40
C LYS A 69 -6.37 12.38 -7.62
N THR A 70 -6.35 12.51 -6.30
CA THR A 70 -6.08 11.41 -5.37
C THR A 70 -7.32 11.04 -4.57
N LEU A 71 -7.50 9.74 -4.31
CA LEU A 71 -8.44 9.22 -3.34
C LEU A 71 -7.68 8.94 -2.05
N LYS A 72 -7.98 9.69 -0.98
CA LYS A 72 -7.37 9.51 0.34
C LYS A 72 -8.36 8.84 1.28
N VAL A 73 -7.89 7.82 1.99
CA VAL A 73 -8.62 7.07 3.02
C VAL A 73 -7.91 7.26 4.34
N LEU A 74 -8.68 7.53 5.38
CA LEU A 74 -8.21 7.71 6.76
C LEU A 74 -8.68 6.51 7.60
N ASP A 75 -7.84 6.10 8.56
CA ASP A 75 -8.18 5.13 9.63
C ASP A 75 -9.28 5.70 10.54
#